data_AF-A0A536WGF9-F1
#
_entry.id   AF-A0A536WGF9-F1
#
_cell.length_a   1.000
_cell.length_b   1.000
_cell.length_c   1.000
_cell.angle_alpha   90.00
_cell.angle_beta   90.00
_cell.angle_gamma   90.00
#
_symmetry.space_group_name_H-M   'P 1'
#
loop_
_entity.id
_entity.type
_entity.pdbx_description
1 polymer ?
#
loop_
_entity_poly.entity_id
_entity_poly.type
_entity_poly.pdbx_seq_one_letter_code
_entity_poly.pdbx_strand_id
1 'polypeptide(L)'
;MKPTSKKKKNQKPFWERAYQGHAYWLGKTKLGKVTLVGRNHYKWEAAGKVGDTEQLDAAKRAVELAIAMRDKQLDLFESPK
;
A
#
# COMPACT_ATOMS: atom_id res chain seq x y z
N MET A 1 -23.84 29.91 -12.25
CA MET A 1 -23.60 28.50 -11.83
C MET A 1 -22.33 28.46 -11.00
N LYS A 2 -22.38 28.08 -9.72
CA LYS A 2 -21.19 28.04 -8.84
C LYS A 2 -20.47 26.70 -9.06
N PRO A 3 -19.16 26.67 -9.35
CA PRO A 3 -18.44 25.41 -9.45
C PRO A 3 -18.31 24.82 -8.05
N THR A 4 -19.04 23.73 -7.78
CA THR A 4 -18.87 22.95 -6.57
C THR A 4 -17.58 22.17 -6.69
N SER A 5 -16.49 22.76 -6.18
CA SER A 5 -15.21 22.08 -6.00
C SER A 5 -15.44 20.85 -5.12
N LYS A 6 -15.59 19.68 -5.75
CA LYS A 6 -15.67 18.39 -5.06
C LYS A 6 -14.36 18.22 -4.32
N LYS A 7 -14.36 18.50 -3.01
CA LYS A 7 -13.24 18.16 -2.11
C LYS A 7 -12.93 16.68 -2.37
N LYS A 8 -11.78 16.40 -2.99
CA LYS A 8 -11.25 15.04 -3.07
C LYS A 8 -11.07 14.61 -1.62
N LYS A 9 -11.98 13.78 -1.11
CA LYS A 9 -11.79 13.15 0.20
C LYS A 9 -10.53 12.32 0.05
N ASN A 10 -9.40 12.79 0.57
CA ASN A 10 -8.19 12.00 0.72
C ASN A 10 -8.62 10.76 1.49
N GLN A 11 -8.80 9.66 0.76
CA GLN A 11 -9.19 8.40 1.39
C GLN A 11 -8.03 8.01 2.27
N LYS A 12 -8.28 7.79 3.56
CA LYS A 12 -7.23 7.34 4.45
C LYS A 12 -6.93 5.90 4.07
N PRO A 13 -5.65 5.55 3.87
CA PRO A 13 -5.32 4.16 3.65
C PRO A 13 -5.65 3.36 4.92
N PHE A 14 -6.16 2.14 4.74
CA PHE A 14 -6.59 1.29 5.82
C PHE A 14 -6.12 -0.15 5.61
N TRP A 15 -5.92 -0.84 6.73
CA TRP A 15 -5.64 -2.26 6.75
C TRP A 15 -6.94 -3.04 6.83
N GLU A 16 -7.19 -3.87 5.83
CA GLU A 16 -8.22 -4.89 5.84
C GLU A 16 -7.62 -6.21 6.31
N ARG A 17 -8.31 -6.89 7.23
CA ARG A 17 -7.89 -8.17 7.78
C ARG A 17 -8.52 -9.29 6.96
N ALA A 18 -7.69 -10.17 6.39
CA ALA A 18 -8.09 -11.37 5.66
C ALA A 18 -7.74 -12.63 6.45
N TYR A 19 -8.28 -13.78 6.04
CA TYR A 19 -8.17 -15.05 6.77
C TYR A 19 -6.71 -15.50 7.05
N GLN A 20 -5.80 -15.28 6.10
CA GLN A 20 -4.36 -15.62 6.23
C GLN A 20 -3.45 -14.41 5.93
N GLY A 21 -3.96 -13.19 6.03
CA GLY A 21 -3.21 -12.01 5.63
C GLY A 21 -3.89 -10.70 5.99
N HIS A 22 -3.20 -9.60 5.70
CA HIS A 22 -3.75 -8.26 5.81
C HIS A 22 -3.54 -7.56 4.47
N ALA A 23 -4.57 -6.95 3.90
CA ALA A 23 -4.47 -6.13 2.70
C ALA A 23 -4.45 -4.66 3.08
N TYR A 24 -3.60 -3.87 2.45
CA TYR A 24 -3.56 -2.42 2.64
C TYR A 24 -4.22 -1.76 1.44
N TRP A 25 -5.28 -1.01 1.71
CA TRP A 25 -6.14 -0.39 0.71
C TRP A 25 -6.11 1.12 0.85
N LEU A 26 -6.12 1.82 -0.28
CA LEU A 26 -6.40 3.25 -0.38
C LEU A 26 -7.65 3.42 -1.22
N GLY A 27 -8.79 3.42 -0.54
CA GLY A 27 -10.09 3.41 -1.19
C GLY A 27 -10.36 2.15 -1.97
N LYS A 28 -10.33 2.24 -3.30
CA LYS A 28 -10.52 1.10 -4.21
C LYS A 28 -9.20 0.51 -4.72
N THR A 29 -8.07 1.16 -4.41
CA THR A 29 -6.75 0.75 -4.90
C THR A 29 -6.07 -0.12 -3.84
N LYS A 30 -5.68 -1.33 -4.22
CA LYS A 30 -4.85 -2.20 -3.38
C LYS A 30 -3.42 -1.69 -3.41
N LEU A 31 -2.92 -1.21 -2.28
CA LEU A 31 -1.57 -0.67 -2.16
C LEU A 31 -0.55 -1.75 -1.77
N GLY A 32 -0.98 -2.71 -0.94
CA GLY A 32 -0.14 -3.82 -0.52
C GLY A 32 -0.92 -4.97 0.11
N LYS A 33 -0.21 -6.04 0.41
CA LYS A 33 -0.72 -7.18 1.16
C LYS A 33 0.41 -7.79 2.00
N VAL A 34 0.02 -8.36 3.12
CA VAL A 34 0.84 -9.21 3.98
C VAL A 34 0.14 -10.54 4.05
N THR A 35 0.86 -11.63 3.85
CA THR A 35 0.35 -12.99 3.85
C THR A 35 1.23 -13.82 4.79
N LEU A 36 0.60 -14.56 5.69
CA LEU A 36 1.30 -15.53 6.54
C LEU A 36 1.56 -16.78 5.70
N VAL A 37 2.82 -17.14 5.50
CA VAL A 37 3.24 -18.24 4.61
C VAL A 37 3.75 -19.45 5.38
N GLY A 38 4.02 -19.31 6.68
CA GLY A 38 4.47 -20.41 7.52
C GLY A 38 4.40 -20.07 9.01
N ARG A 39 5.17 -20.80 9.81
CA ARG A 39 5.25 -20.57 11.26
C ARG A 39 6.09 -19.31 11.50
N ASN A 40 5.43 -18.21 11.86
CA ASN A 40 6.03 -16.88 12.02
C ASN A 40 6.73 -16.34 10.76
N HIS A 41 6.35 -16.72 9.54
CA HIS A 41 6.88 -16.09 8.32
C HIS A 41 5.78 -15.32 7.61
N TYR A 42 5.97 -14.01 7.49
CA TYR A 42 5.06 -13.09 6.82
C TYR A 42 5.70 -12.63 5.51
N LYS A 43 5.12 -13.02 4.38
CA LYS A 43 5.45 -12.41 3.09
C LYS A 43 4.64 -11.13 2.92
N TRP A 44 5.25 -10.08 2.42
CA TRP A 44 4.58 -8.84 2.09
C TRP A 44 4.88 -8.42 0.65
N GLU A 45 3.92 -7.74 0.04
CA GLU A 45 4.00 -7.23 -1.32
C GLU A 45 3.37 -5.84 -1.34
N ALA A 46 4.08 -4.86 -1.84
CA ALA A 46 3.60 -3.48 -1.93
C ALA A 46 4.36 -2.71 -2.99
N ALA A 47 3.66 -1.90 -3.77
CA ALA A 47 4.25 -1.02 -4.79
C ALA A 47 5.25 -1.71 -5.75
N GLY A 48 5.00 -2.98 -6.12
CA GLY A 48 5.87 -3.77 -6.99
C GLY A 48 7.10 -4.38 -6.30
N LYS A 49 7.26 -4.17 -4.98
CA LYS A 49 8.27 -4.83 -4.16
C LYS A 49 7.63 -6.00 -3.42
N VAL A 50 8.43 -7.05 -3.22
CA VAL A 50 8.08 -8.21 -2.39
C VAL A 50 9.18 -8.41 -1.36
N GLY A 51 8.80 -8.89 -0.18
CA GLY A 51 9.74 -9.27 0.87
C GLY A 51 9.12 -10.25 1.83
N ASP A 52 9.94 -10.77 2.73
CA ASP A 52 9.49 -11.63 3.81
C ASP A 52 10.12 -11.18 5.13
N THR A 53 9.37 -11.35 6.22
CA THR A 53 9.79 -10.98 7.56
C THR A 53 9.21 -11.95 8.58
N GLU A 54 9.92 -12.16 9.68
CA GLU A 54 9.42 -13.04 10.75
C GLU A 54 8.36 -12.38 11.65
N GLN A 55 8.25 -11.05 11.58
CA GLN A 55 7.34 -10.26 12.40
C GLN A 55 6.25 -9.59 11.56
N LEU A 56 5.00 -9.66 12.03
CA LEU A 56 3.87 -9.00 11.39
C LEU A 56 4.01 -7.48 11.36
N ASP A 57 4.52 -6.88 12.45
CA ASP A 57 4.71 -5.43 12.55
C ASP A 57 5.75 -4.94 11.52
N ALA A 58 6.86 -5.68 11.39
CA ALA A 58 7.89 -5.42 10.39
C ALA A 58 7.33 -5.51 8.96
N ALA A 59 6.51 -6.53 8.66
CA ALA A 59 5.85 -6.66 7.36
C ALA A 59 4.94 -5.46 7.05
N LYS A 60 4.14 -5.00 8.03
CA LYS A 60 3.25 -3.83 7.84
C LYS A 60 4.04 -2.56 7.58
N ARG A 61 5.08 -2.29 8.38
CA ARG A 61 5.95 -1.12 8.18
C ARG A 61 6.66 -1.16 6.83
N ALA A 62 7.10 -2.34 6.39
CA ALA A 62 7.76 -2.51 5.10
C ALA A 62 6.79 -2.21 3.93
N VAL A 63 5.53 -2.63 4.03
CA VAL A 63 4.46 -2.26 3.09
C VAL A 63 4.28 -0.74 3.06
N GLU A 64 4.13 -0.10 4.22
CA GLU A 64 3.94 1.35 4.32
C GLU A 64 5.14 2.11 3.74
N LEU A 65 6.36 1.68 4.04
CA LEU A 65 7.59 2.26 3.47
C LEU A 65 7.66 2.09 1.96
N ALA A 66 7.37 0.90 1.43
CA ALA A 66 7.40 0.66 -0.02
C ALA A 66 6.40 1.55 -0.76
N ILE A 67 5.22 1.79 -0.16
CA ILE A 67 4.21 2.70 -0.70
C ILE A 67 4.67 4.15 -0.59
N ALA A 68 5.19 4.58 0.56
CA ALA A 68 5.70 5.94 0.74
C ALA A 68 6.86 6.24 -0.22
N MET A 69 7.72 5.25 -0.49
CA MET A 69 8.78 5.36 -1.51
C MET A 69 8.20 5.47 -2.91
N ARG A 70 7.14 4.72 -3.24
CA ARG A 70 6.48 4.76 -4.55
C ARG A 70 5.73 6.06 -4.78
N ASP A 71 5.06 6.58 -3.76
CA ASP A 71 4.38 7.88 -3.80
C ASP A 71 5.39 9.03 -3.97
N LYS A 72 6.55 8.95 -3.30
CA LYS A 72 7.67 9.87 -3.54
C LYS A 72 8.31 9.69 -4.92
N GLN A 73 8.22 8.50 -5.52
CA GLN A 73 8.60 8.25 -6.90
C GLN A 73 7.48 8.74 -7.85
N LEU A 74 7.09 10.02 -7.71
CA LEU A 74 6.27 10.73 -8.69
C LEU A 74 7.13 11.04 -9.93
N ASP A 75 6.44 11.01 -11.09
CA ASP A 75 6.97 10.89 -12.46
C ASP A 75 8.28 11.64 -12.76
N LEU A 76 9.37 10.88 -12.90
CA LEU A 76 10.58 11.34 -13.60
C LEU A 76 10.39 11.37 -15.14
N PHE A 77 9.20 11.07 -15.64
CA PHE A 77 8.89 11.02 -17.07
C PHE A 77 7.52 11.65 -17.38
N GLU A 78 7.37 12.95 -17.14
CA GLU A 78 6.54 13.73 -18.06
C GLU A 78 7.20 13.63 -19.44
N SER A 79 6.68 12.73 -20.29
CA SER A 79 7.13 12.61 -21.67
C SER A 79 6.86 13.94 -22.37
N PRO A 80 7.84 14.55 -23.06
CA PRO A 80 7.58 15.73 -23.87
C PRO A 80 6.71 15.31 -25.06
N LYS A 81 5.49 15.85 -25.06
CA LYS A 81 4.56 16.16 -26.15
C LYS A 81 4.54 15.26 -27.39
#